data_AF-A0A7S4T2E3-F1
#
_entry.id   AF-A0A7S4T2E3-F1
#
_cell.length_a   1.000
_cell.length_b   1.000
_cell.length_c   1.000
_cell.angle_alpha   90.00
_cell.angle_beta   90.00
_cell.angle_gamma   90.00
#
_symmetry.space_group_name_H-M   'P 1'
#
loop_
_entity.id
_entity.type
_entity.pdbx_description
1 polymer ?
#
loop_
_entity_poly.entity_id
_entity_poly.type
_entity_poly.pdbx_seq_one_letter_code
_entity_poly.pdbx_strand_id
1 'polypeptide(L)'
;SQKAGWGVMVSHRSGETEDSFIADLVVGLRAGQIKTGAPCRSERLAKYNQLLRIEEELGAACSYAGAGFRMTGSSVPAEAKAARLALGKVACRLLEHPKMKPLVGPHVDPATAPEAEVVKCMCLAFLQALGGDRAALQYLQRAKGGKFDGLADFYLAGLDQIRSEIDARTLSDPALTSALEAAASTSPSGSIKDAEAFWKAFFPVGVGMMDNKDKVIEELRKKRSVTIEAANPNPLTNPMKQILFTSNVLLGLPPASKKIADLPYSQDFKDKLEAASKEPQLAWFDHPIQIGVEPDGNEILYGLKGLDAAVAWEKEKGNIPKRSQLSVALSITCTHAGLRPIAKQYVEEAMKELPEEQRIKHLNIFLFSEIETDSIVDKVLKPALAKVGFKDSDQMKLVFGVEGEYGRHYTFLKAVLAVYHTFVDPAVTATFKIDIDQVFIQDSLVAETGKSMLEHFKSDLWGAKGKNWKGEDIELGMVAGALCNQKDWEKSGGKLFIPDVLPPKEDKQLSADETIFFSGLPQALSTEAEMMTRYGSSREAIQRIHVTGGTNGILVDHLMKHRPFACSWIGRAEDQSYIFSVIGNPSPKLGYVHMPGLIMRHDKEAFAAEAME
;
A
#
# COMPACT_ATOMS: atom_id res chain seq x y z
N SER A 1 -29.44 23.99 -26.08
CA SER A 1 -28.64 23.56 -24.92
C SER A 1 -27.90 22.25 -25.19
N GLN A 2 -28.58 21.11 -25.35
CA GLN A 2 -27.90 19.81 -25.59
C GLN A 2 -27.02 19.81 -26.85
N LYS A 3 -27.47 20.38 -27.98
CA LYS A 3 -26.66 20.55 -29.20
C LYS A 3 -25.40 21.41 -29.01
N ALA A 4 -25.34 22.20 -27.94
CA ALA A 4 -24.18 23.01 -27.58
C ALA A 4 -23.33 22.36 -26.48
N GLY A 5 -23.56 21.08 -26.15
CA GLY A 5 -22.80 20.34 -25.14
C GLY A 5 -23.23 20.61 -23.69
N TRP A 6 -24.36 21.28 -23.46
CA TRP A 6 -24.84 21.61 -22.11
C TRP A 6 -25.85 20.57 -21.63
N GLY A 7 -25.65 20.08 -20.40
CA GLY A 7 -26.66 19.31 -19.68
C GLY A 7 -27.92 20.13 -19.41
N VAL A 8 -29.08 19.50 -19.44
CA VAL A 8 -30.38 20.14 -19.18
C VAL A 8 -30.99 19.51 -17.93
N MET A 9 -31.28 20.32 -16.91
CA MET A 9 -31.95 19.85 -15.70
C MET A 9 -33.39 20.34 -15.72
N VAL A 10 -34.34 19.40 -15.80
CA VAL A 10 -35.75 19.73 -15.63
C VAL A 10 -36.00 19.95 -14.13
N SER A 11 -36.74 21.01 -13.77
CA SER A 11 -36.92 21.38 -12.37
C SER A 11 -38.37 21.69 -12.05
N HIS A 12 -38.80 21.30 -10.84
CA HIS A 12 -40.03 21.77 -10.21
C HIS A 12 -39.98 23.27 -9.87
N ARG A 13 -41.15 23.80 -9.46
CA ARG A 13 -41.29 25.13 -8.85
C ARG A 13 -41.72 25.06 -7.38
N SER A 14 -41.47 26.14 -6.64
CA SER A 14 -41.77 26.22 -5.20
C SER A 14 -43.25 25.98 -4.89
N GLY A 15 -44.16 26.53 -5.69
CA GLY A 15 -45.57 26.13 -5.73
C GLY A 15 -45.80 25.10 -6.83
N GLU A 16 -46.03 23.84 -6.44
CA GLU A 16 -46.31 22.72 -7.36
C GLU A 16 -47.71 22.15 -7.12
N THR A 17 -48.19 21.39 -8.09
CA THR A 17 -49.47 20.66 -8.04
C THR A 17 -49.22 19.16 -8.08
N GLU A 18 -50.27 18.35 -8.04
CA GLU A 18 -50.22 16.91 -8.26
C GLU A 18 -49.84 16.50 -9.70
N ASP A 19 -49.82 17.45 -10.64
CA ASP A 19 -49.51 17.21 -12.06
C ASP A 19 -48.08 16.66 -12.21
N SER A 20 -47.90 15.52 -12.90
CA SER A 20 -46.60 14.88 -13.08
C SER A 20 -45.90 15.20 -14.40
N PHE A 21 -46.38 16.13 -15.21
CA PHE A 21 -45.91 16.42 -16.57
C PHE A 21 -44.38 16.52 -16.72
N ILE A 22 -43.70 17.14 -15.75
CA ILE A 22 -42.25 17.31 -15.83
C ILE A 22 -41.46 15.99 -15.71
N ALA A 23 -42.07 14.92 -15.18
CA ALA A 23 -41.52 13.56 -15.17
C ALA A 23 -41.47 12.98 -16.58
N ASP A 24 -42.57 13.05 -17.32
CA ASP A 24 -42.64 12.63 -18.72
C ASP A 24 -41.75 13.53 -19.60
N LEU A 25 -41.71 14.84 -19.32
CA LEU A 25 -40.87 15.79 -20.05
C LEU A 25 -39.38 15.49 -19.92
N VAL A 26 -38.87 15.17 -18.72
CA VAL A 26 -37.43 14.87 -18.55
C VAL A 26 -37.02 13.60 -19.31
N VAL A 27 -37.90 12.60 -19.37
CA VAL A 27 -37.67 11.35 -20.10
C VAL A 27 -37.73 11.60 -21.60
N GLY A 28 -38.78 12.28 -22.09
CA GLY A 28 -38.95 12.59 -23.51
C GLY A 28 -37.84 13.46 -24.09
N LEU A 29 -37.33 14.42 -23.32
CA LEU A 29 -36.17 15.24 -23.70
C LEU A 29 -34.82 14.52 -23.58
N ARG A 30 -34.81 13.30 -23.02
CA ARG A 30 -33.60 12.58 -22.61
C ARG A 30 -32.65 13.52 -21.87
N ALA A 31 -33.17 14.24 -20.89
CA ALA A 31 -32.44 15.29 -20.20
C ALA A 31 -31.46 14.75 -19.13
N GLY A 32 -31.70 13.53 -18.63
CA GLY A 32 -30.76 12.78 -17.79
C GLY A 32 -30.73 13.18 -16.31
N GLN A 33 -31.33 14.31 -15.97
CA GLN A 33 -31.37 14.84 -14.60
C GLN A 33 -32.65 15.65 -14.36
N ILE A 34 -33.25 15.44 -13.19
CA ILE A 34 -34.43 16.15 -12.71
C ILE A 34 -34.25 16.56 -11.26
N LYS A 35 -34.65 17.78 -10.92
CA LYS A 35 -34.79 18.26 -9.55
C LYS A 35 -36.27 18.44 -9.27
N THR A 36 -36.92 17.53 -8.54
CA THR A 36 -38.37 17.61 -8.26
C THR A 36 -38.77 17.61 -6.77
N GLY A 37 -37.85 18.03 -5.90
CA GLY A 37 -38.12 18.26 -4.47
C GLY A 37 -37.53 17.16 -3.58
N ALA A 38 -37.77 17.24 -2.27
CA ALA A 38 -37.45 16.13 -1.36
C ALA A 38 -38.45 14.97 -1.59
N PRO A 39 -38.12 13.74 -1.17
CA PRO A 39 -39.06 12.60 -1.18
C PRO A 39 -40.11 12.73 -0.06
N CYS A 40 -40.76 13.89 0.01
CA CYS A 40 -41.84 14.20 0.93
C CYS A 40 -42.77 15.22 0.27
N ARG A 41 -44.04 15.25 0.72
CA ARG A 41 -45.14 16.05 0.17
C ARG A 41 -45.60 15.56 -1.22
N SER A 42 -46.90 15.36 -1.37
CA SER A 42 -47.47 14.60 -2.49
C SER A 42 -47.24 15.25 -3.86
N GLU A 43 -47.16 16.57 -3.94
CA GLU A 43 -46.87 17.30 -5.17
C GLU A 43 -45.45 17.03 -5.72
N ARG A 44 -44.53 16.54 -4.87
CA ARG A 44 -43.18 16.11 -5.24
C ARG A 44 -43.16 14.63 -5.59
N LEU A 45 -43.77 13.82 -4.72
CA LEU A 45 -43.88 12.37 -4.89
C LEU A 45 -44.63 12.00 -6.16
N ALA A 46 -45.60 12.80 -6.62
CA ALA A 46 -46.32 12.57 -7.87
C ALA A 46 -45.38 12.41 -9.07
N LYS A 47 -44.29 13.21 -9.15
CA LYS A 47 -43.31 13.15 -10.23
C LYS A 47 -42.39 11.94 -10.09
N TYR A 48 -41.92 11.63 -8.88
CA TYR A 48 -41.10 10.44 -8.63
C TYR A 48 -41.86 9.15 -8.93
N ASN A 49 -43.12 9.06 -8.47
CA ASN A 49 -43.97 7.91 -8.74
C ASN A 49 -44.25 7.77 -10.24
N GLN A 50 -44.38 8.88 -10.97
CA GLN A 50 -44.54 8.83 -12.42
C GLN A 50 -43.27 8.34 -13.13
N LEU A 51 -42.07 8.74 -12.69
CA LEU A 51 -40.82 8.21 -13.23
C LEU A 51 -40.70 6.70 -13.02
N LEU A 52 -41.11 6.18 -11.85
CA LEU A 52 -41.13 4.74 -11.59
C LEU A 52 -42.11 3.99 -12.52
N ARG A 53 -43.29 4.56 -12.78
CA ARG A 53 -44.24 3.99 -13.75
C ARG A 53 -43.70 3.99 -15.17
N ILE A 54 -43.03 5.07 -15.59
CA ILE A 54 -42.40 5.16 -16.92
C ILE A 54 -41.27 4.13 -17.04
N GLU A 55 -40.46 3.94 -16.00
CA GLU A 55 -39.41 2.90 -15.96
C GLU A 55 -40.01 1.50 -16.06
N GLU A 56 -41.09 1.22 -15.31
CA GLU A 56 -41.84 -0.04 -15.37
C GLU A 56 -42.43 -0.29 -16.77
N GLU A 57 -43.05 0.74 -17.38
CA GLU A 57 -43.66 0.66 -18.71
C GLU A 57 -42.63 0.38 -19.81
N LEU A 58 -41.47 1.05 -19.76
CA LEU A 58 -40.42 0.88 -20.76
C LEU A 58 -39.60 -0.39 -20.56
N GLY A 59 -39.48 -0.88 -19.32
CA GLY A 59 -38.71 -2.06 -18.98
C GLY A 59 -37.29 -2.02 -19.57
N ALA A 60 -36.92 -3.06 -20.32
CA ALA A 60 -35.60 -3.17 -20.95
C ALA A 60 -35.32 -2.12 -22.05
N ALA A 61 -36.31 -1.33 -22.47
CA ALA A 61 -36.15 -0.27 -23.47
C ALA A 61 -35.68 1.08 -22.87
N CYS A 62 -35.50 1.17 -21.54
CA CYS A 62 -34.98 2.37 -20.88
C CYS A 62 -33.59 2.15 -20.25
N SER A 63 -32.94 3.24 -19.86
CA SER A 63 -31.66 3.20 -19.15
C SER A 63 -31.58 4.36 -18.15
N TYR A 64 -31.14 4.09 -16.93
CA TYR A 64 -30.85 5.12 -15.93
C TYR A 64 -29.57 5.90 -16.29
N ALA A 65 -29.61 7.22 -16.18
CA ALA A 65 -28.52 8.09 -16.64
C ALA A 65 -27.23 8.01 -15.78
N GLY A 66 -27.35 7.64 -14.51
CA GLY A 66 -26.22 7.41 -13.59
C GLY A 66 -25.18 8.55 -13.57
N ALA A 67 -23.90 8.20 -13.57
CA ALA A 67 -22.80 9.17 -13.63
C ALA A 67 -22.80 10.02 -14.92
N GLY A 68 -23.45 9.53 -15.99
CA GLY A 68 -23.61 10.21 -17.27
C GLY A 68 -24.78 11.20 -17.33
N PHE A 69 -25.35 11.62 -16.20
CA PHE A 69 -26.54 12.49 -16.12
C PHE A 69 -26.47 13.80 -16.90
N ARG A 70 -25.27 14.26 -17.30
CA ARG A 70 -25.05 15.48 -18.07
C ARG A 70 -25.10 15.27 -19.60
N MET A 71 -25.09 14.01 -20.09
CA MET A 71 -24.76 13.66 -21.48
C MET A 71 -25.83 12.84 -22.23
N THR A 72 -27.07 12.75 -21.72
CA THR A 72 -28.09 11.80 -22.20
C THR A 72 -28.77 12.14 -23.53
N GLY A 73 -28.51 13.33 -24.10
CA GLY A 73 -29.14 13.84 -25.33
C GLY A 73 -28.22 14.02 -26.55
N SER A 74 -26.93 13.76 -26.41
CA SER A 74 -25.96 13.76 -27.51
C SER A 74 -25.55 12.32 -27.78
N SER A 75 -25.60 11.88 -29.04
CA SER A 75 -24.79 10.76 -29.49
C SER A 75 -23.40 10.90 -28.88
N VAL A 76 -22.83 9.82 -28.30
CA VAL A 76 -21.43 9.79 -27.84
C VAL A 76 -20.61 10.58 -28.85
N PRO A 77 -19.92 11.67 -28.44
CA PRO A 77 -19.19 12.53 -29.37
C PRO A 77 -18.36 11.66 -30.32
N ALA A 78 -18.31 12.02 -31.61
CA ALA A 78 -17.62 11.21 -32.62
C ALA A 78 -16.17 10.87 -32.18
N GLU A 79 -15.54 11.81 -31.49
CA GLU A 79 -14.23 11.68 -30.87
C GLU A 79 -14.20 10.64 -29.73
N ALA A 80 -15.16 10.65 -28.81
CA ALA A 80 -15.27 9.63 -27.76
C ALA A 80 -15.54 8.23 -28.34
N LYS A 81 -16.34 8.15 -29.42
CA LYS A 81 -16.53 6.89 -30.16
C LYS A 81 -15.24 6.41 -30.82
N ALA A 82 -14.45 7.31 -31.39
CA ALA A 82 -13.13 7.00 -31.95
C ALA A 82 -12.16 6.53 -30.86
N ALA A 83 -12.11 7.21 -29.71
CA ALA A 83 -11.29 6.84 -28.57
C ALA A 83 -11.65 5.45 -28.03
N ARG A 84 -12.93 5.12 -27.90
CA ARG A 84 -13.38 3.75 -27.51
C ARG A 84 -12.93 2.69 -28.50
N LEU A 85 -13.06 2.96 -29.81
CA LEU A 85 -12.60 2.04 -30.84
C LEU A 85 -11.08 1.87 -30.79
N ALA A 86 -10.34 2.96 -30.58
CA ALA A 86 -8.90 2.92 -30.42
C ALA A 86 -8.49 2.13 -29.18
N LEU A 87 -9.15 2.32 -28.04
CA LEU A 87 -8.92 1.52 -26.82
C LEU A 87 -9.18 0.03 -27.05
N GLY A 88 -10.27 -0.32 -27.73
CA GLY A 88 -10.55 -1.72 -28.07
C GLY A 88 -9.43 -2.32 -28.94
N LYS A 89 -8.92 -1.54 -29.91
CA LYS A 89 -7.76 -1.95 -30.71
C LYS A 89 -6.49 -2.09 -29.87
N VAL A 90 -6.26 -1.21 -28.90
CA VAL A 90 -5.15 -1.35 -27.93
C VAL A 90 -5.26 -2.65 -27.15
N ALA A 91 -6.45 -2.99 -26.64
CA ALA A 91 -6.67 -4.24 -25.92
C ALA A 91 -6.39 -5.47 -26.80
N CYS A 92 -6.91 -5.48 -28.04
CA CYS A 92 -6.59 -6.52 -29.02
C CYS A 92 -5.09 -6.60 -29.29
N ARG A 93 -4.42 -5.44 -29.40
CA ARG A 93 -2.99 -5.39 -29.64
C ARG A 93 -2.21 -5.99 -28.48
N LEU A 94 -2.51 -5.65 -27.23
CA LEU A 94 -1.85 -6.25 -26.06
C LEU A 94 -1.95 -7.78 -26.00
N LEU A 95 -3.04 -8.38 -26.52
CA LEU A 95 -3.16 -9.83 -26.61
C LEU A 95 -2.14 -10.46 -27.58
N GLU A 96 -1.59 -9.68 -28.51
CA GLU A 96 -0.50 -10.08 -29.39
C GLU A 96 0.88 -10.00 -28.72
N HIS A 97 0.99 -9.49 -27.49
CA HIS A 97 2.25 -9.44 -26.76
C HIS A 97 2.82 -10.86 -26.56
N PRO A 98 4.14 -11.11 -26.73
CA PRO A 98 4.73 -12.46 -26.64
C PRO A 98 4.39 -13.23 -25.37
N LYS A 99 4.29 -12.54 -24.23
CA LYS A 99 3.90 -13.15 -22.94
C LYS A 99 2.39 -13.42 -22.78
N MET A 100 1.54 -12.78 -23.59
CA MET A 100 0.09 -12.97 -23.58
C MET A 100 -0.37 -14.04 -24.58
N LYS A 101 0.31 -14.17 -25.73
CA LYS A 101 -0.06 -15.15 -26.77
C LYS A 101 -0.31 -16.57 -26.26
N PRO A 102 0.53 -17.15 -25.36
CA PRO A 102 0.30 -18.51 -24.84
C PRO A 102 -0.97 -18.64 -23.97
N LEU A 103 -1.50 -17.51 -23.48
CA LEU A 103 -2.69 -17.47 -22.64
C LEU A 103 -3.98 -17.39 -23.49
N VAL A 104 -3.88 -17.04 -24.77
CA VAL A 104 -5.02 -16.90 -25.67
C VAL A 104 -5.47 -18.29 -26.12
N GLY A 105 -6.62 -18.72 -25.63
CA GLY A 105 -7.23 -20.01 -25.95
C GLY A 105 -8.76 -19.95 -25.82
N PRO A 106 -9.46 -21.06 -26.12
CA PRO A 106 -10.91 -21.14 -25.94
C PRO A 106 -11.29 -20.98 -24.46
N HIS A 107 -12.45 -20.38 -24.18
CA HIS A 107 -12.95 -20.25 -22.81
C HIS A 107 -13.47 -21.60 -22.29
N VAL A 108 -13.05 -21.97 -21.07
CA VAL A 108 -13.50 -23.19 -20.37
C VAL A 108 -14.85 -23.01 -19.70
N ASP A 109 -15.66 -24.06 -19.54
CA ASP A 109 -16.96 -23.96 -18.87
C ASP A 109 -16.80 -23.58 -17.37
N PRO A 110 -17.34 -22.43 -16.91
CA PRO A 110 -17.25 -22.00 -15.52
C PRO A 110 -17.86 -22.98 -14.51
N ALA A 111 -18.79 -23.85 -14.95
CA ALA A 111 -19.47 -24.79 -14.08
C ALA A 111 -18.66 -26.07 -13.80
N THR A 112 -17.75 -26.45 -14.69
CA THR A 112 -17.07 -27.76 -14.63
C THR A 112 -15.55 -27.68 -14.57
N ALA A 113 -14.95 -26.55 -14.94
CA ALA A 113 -13.50 -26.40 -14.97
C ALA A 113 -12.89 -26.07 -13.60
N PRO A 114 -11.58 -26.34 -13.40
CA PRO A 114 -10.87 -25.92 -12.20
C PRO A 114 -10.93 -24.41 -11.99
N GLU A 115 -11.05 -23.98 -10.74
CA GLU A 115 -11.26 -22.57 -10.38
C GLU A 115 -10.19 -21.63 -10.96
N ALA A 116 -8.92 -22.02 -10.86
CA ALA A 116 -7.80 -21.24 -11.40
C ALA A 116 -7.90 -21.03 -12.92
N GLU A 117 -8.39 -22.02 -13.67
CA GLU A 117 -8.57 -21.89 -15.11
C GLU A 117 -9.75 -20.99 -15.46
N VAL A 118 -10.86 -21.08 -14.72
CA VAL A 118 -12.02 -20.19 -14.92
C VAL A 118 -11.62 -18.74 -14.68
N VAL A 119 -10.94 -18.44 -13.56
CA VAL A 119 -10.46 -17.09 -13.25
C VAL A 119 -9.56 -16.55 -14.36
N LYS A 120 -8.61 -17.36 -14.84
CA LYS A 120 -7.74 -17.00 -15.96
C LYS A 120 -8.53 -16.71 -17.25
N CYS A 121 -9.51 -17.55 -17.59
CA CYS A 121 -10.38 -17.34 -18.75
C CYS A 121 -11.23 -16.07 -18.61
N MET A 122 -11.72 -15.74 -17.41
CA MET A 122 -12.47 -14.52 -17.16
C MET A 122 -11.60 -13.26 -17.34
N CYS A 123 -10.35 -13.27 -16.87
CA CYS A 123 -9.39 -12.19 -17.14
C CYS A 123 -9.18 -11.97 -18.65
N LEU A 124 -8.98 -13.06 -19.39
CA LEU A 124 -8.81 -13.00 -20.85
C LEU A 124 -10.08 -12.50 -21.54
N ALA A 125 -11.25 -13.03 -21.15
CA ALA A 125 -12.53 -12.64 -21.71
C ALA A 125 -12.84 -11.16 -21.45
N PHE A 126 -12.44 -10.60 -20.32
CA PHE A 126 -12.54 -9.17 -20.06
C PHE A 126 -11.76 -8.33 -21.07
N LEU A 127 -10.49 -8.66 -21.33
CA LEU A 127 -9.67 -7.95 -22.32
C LEU A 127 -10.23 -8.10 -23.75
N GLN A 128 -10.68 -9.30 -24.12
CA GLN A 128 -11.30 -9.55 -25.41
C GLN A 128 -12.64 -8.81 -25.57
N ALA A 129 -13.48 -8.79 -24.54
CA ALA A 129 -14.73 -8.04 -24.52
C ALA A 129 -14.50 -6.53 -24.60
N LEU A 130 -13.44 -6.02 -23.97
CA LEU A 130 -12.99 -4.63 -24.12
C LEU A 130 -12.57 -4.33 -25.56
N GLY A 131 -11.94 -5.30 -26.23
CA GLY A 131 -11.64 -5.29 -27.67
C GLY A 131 -12.86 -5.41 -28.60
N GLY A 132 -14.04 -5.71 -28.06
CA GLY A 132 -15.29 -5.84 -28.81
C GLY A 132 -15.71 -7.28 -29.13
N ASP A 133 -15.05 -8.29 -28.57
CA ASP A 133 -15.43 -9.70 -28.73
C ASP A 133 -16.75 -10.01 -28.00
N ARG A 134 -17.78 -10.37 -28.78
CA ARG A 134 -19.11 -10.69 -28.27
C ARG A 134 -19.16 -12.05 -27.56
N ALA A 135 -18.36 -13.04 -27.99
CA ALA A 135 -18.33 -14.35 -27.36
C ALA A 135 -17.71 -14.26 -25.97
N ALA A 136 -16.66 -13.44 -25.83
CA ALA A 136 -16.04 -13.13 -24.55
C ALA A 136 -17.00 -12.39 -23.59
N LEU A 137 -17.77 -11.43 -24.10
CA LEU A 137 -18.81 -10.76 -23.29
C LEU A 137 -19.88 -11.75 -22.82
N GLN A 138 -20.35 -12.63 -23.71
CA GLN A 138 -21.32 -13.67 -23.36
C GLN A 138 -20.75 -14.68 -22.36
N TYR A 139 -19.45 -14.97 -22.43
CA TYR A 139 -18.78 -15.81 -21.45
C TYR A 139 -18.86 -15.21 -20.04
N LEU A 140 -18.50 -13.94 -19.88
CA LEU A 140 -18.63 -13.22 -18.60
C LEU A 140 -20.08 -13.19 -18.10
N GLN A 141 -21.03 -12.95 -18.99
CA GLN A 141 -22.46 -12.96 -18.64
C GLN A 141 -22.97 -14.33 -18.19
N ARG A 142 -22.46 -15.43 -18.78
CA ARG A 142 -22.83 -16.79 -18.37
C ARG A 142 -22.22 -17.20 -17.03
N ALA A 143 -21.11 -16.58 -16.62
CA ALA A 143 -20.53 -16.80 -15.31
C ALA A 143 -21.37 -16.19 -14.17
N LYS A 144 -22.34 -15.29 -14.49
CA LYS A 144 -23.30 -14.76 -13.53
C LYS A 144 -24.29 -15.82 -13.04
N GLY A 145 -24.72 -15.70 -11.79
CA GLY A 145 -25.64 -16.63 -11.13
C GLY A 145 -25.01 -17.97 -10.73
N GLY A 146 -23.70 -18.13 -10.90
CA GLY A 146 -22.93 -19.30 -10.49
C GLY A 146 -21.89 -18.99 -9.41
N LYS A 147 -20.91 -19.88 -9.24
CA LYS A 147 -19.82 -19.75 -8.25
C LYS A 147 -19.01 -18.45 -8.42
N PHE A 148 -18.94 -17.89 -9.62
CA PHE A 148 -18.11 -16.73 -9.98
C PHE A 148 -18.90 -15.43 -10.15
N ASP A 149 -20.14 -15.36 -9.65
CA ASP A 149 -21.04 -14.23 -9.87
C ASP A 149 -20.42 -12.87 -9.51
N GLY A 150 -19.80 -12.75 -8.33
CA GLY A 150 -19.15 -11.52 -7.90
C GLY A 150 -17.97 -11.10 -8.80
N LEU A 151 -17.20 -12.06 -9.31
CA LEU A 151 -16.08 -11.78 -10.23
C LEU A 151 -16.60 -11.40 -11.62
N ALA A 152 -17.67 -12.03 -12.08
CA ALA A 152 -18.32 -11.70 -13.34
C ALA A 152 -18.89 -10.27 -13.29
N ASP A 153 -19.57 -9.92 -12.20
CA ASP A 153 -20.08 -8.58 -11.96
C ASP A 153 -18.97 -7.54 -11.90
N PHE A 154 -17.85 -7.85 -11.25
CA PHE A 154 -16.68 -6.97 -11.24
C PHE A 154 -16.19 -6.66 -12.66
N TYR A 155 -15.99 -7.67 -13.51
CA TYR A 155 -15.51 -7.45 -14.88
C TYR A 155 -16.54 -6.74 -15.77
N LEU A 156 -17.81 -7.10 -15.68
CA LEU A 156 -18.88 -6.47 -16.46
C LEU A 156 -19.04 -4.99 -16.07
N ALA A 157 -19.04 -4.68 -14.77
CA ALA A 157 -19.05 -3.31 -14.28
C ALA A 157 -17.80 -2.55 -14.74
N GLY A 158 -16.63 -3.20 -14.72
CA GLY A 158 -15.38 -2.63 -15.23
C GLY A 158 -15.45 -2.21 -16.70
N LEU A 159 -16.07 -3.02 -17.57
CA LEU A 159 -16.24 -2.68 -18.99
C LEU A 159 -17.03 -1.37 -19.17
N ASP A 160 -18.10 -1.20 -18.39
CA ASP A 160 -18.94 0.00 -18.47
C ASP A 160 -18.27 1.22 -17.82
N GLN A 161 -17.59 1.04 -16.69
CA GLN A 161 -16.83 2.11 -16.03
C GLN A 161 -15.70 2.64 -16.91
N ILE A 162 -14.91 1.76 -17.54
CA ILE A 162 -13.83 2.15 -18.46
C ILE A 162 -14.41 2.96 -19.64
N ARG A 163 -15.53 2.50 -20.22
CA ARG A 163 -16.20 3.24 -21.30
C ARG A 163 -16.69 4.62 -20.88
N SER A 164 -17.16 4.75 -19.63
CA SER A 164 -17.59 6.03 -19.08
C SER A 164 -16.38 6.95 -18.78
N GLU A 165 -15.29 6.39 -18.29
CA GLU A 165 -14.06 7.13 -17.98
C GLU A 165 -13.42 7.69 -19.25
N ILE A 166 -13.33 6.88 -20.32
CA ILE A 166 -12.81 7.32 -21.62
C ILE A 166 -13.66 8.44 -22.20
N ASP A 167 -14.99 8.30 -22.17
CA ASP A 167 -15.88 9.37 -22.64
C ASP A 167 -15.66 10.68 -21.87
N ALA A 168 -15.56 10.59 -20.55
CA ALA A 168 -15.32 11.75 -19.70
C ALA A 168 -13.94 12.37 -19.97
N ARG A 169 -12.90 11.53 -20.11
CA ARG A 169 -11.53 11.98 -20.27
C ARG A 169 -11.29 12.62 -21.64
N THR A 170 -11.86 12.08 -22.72
CA THR A 170 -11.77 12.68 -24.06
C THR A 170 -12.28 14.11 -24.10
N LEU A 171 -13.28 14.47 -23.27
CA LEU A 171 -13.77 15.86 -23.18
C LEU A 171 -12.76 16.82 -22.54
N SER A 172 -11.91 16.31 -21.65
CA SER A 172 -10.92 17.11 -20.91
C SER A 172 -9.50 17.02 -21.49
N ASP A 173 -9.24 16.03 -22.33
CA ASP A 173 -7.92 15.70 -22.85
C ASP A 173 -8.00 15.38 -24.35
N PRO A 174 -7.90 16.40 -25.22
CA PRO A 174 -7.99 16.23 -26.67
C PRO A 174 -6.88 15.35 -27.27
N ALA A 175 -5.79 15.10 -26.52
CA ALA A 175 -4.67 14.29 -27.00
C ALA A 175 -4.92 12.78 -26.80
N LEU A 176 -5.86 12.39 -25.93
CA LEU A 176 -6.09 11.00 -25.56
C LEU A 176 -6.43 10.11 -26.77
N THR A 177 -7.32 10.57 -27.64
CA THR A 177 -7.74 9.80 -28.83
C THR A 177 -6.55 9.46 -29.72
N SER A 178 -5.73 10.47 -30.04
CA SER A 178 -4.52 10.30 -30.85
C SER A 178 -3.49 9.41 -30.18
N ALA A 179 -3.34 9.48 -28.84
CA ALA A 179 -2.45 8.61 -28.09
C ALA A 179 -2.91 7.15 -28.13
N LEU A 180 -4.21 6.89 -27.99
CA LEU A 180 -4.78 5.55 -28.12
C LEU A 180 -4.65 5.00 -29.55
N GLU A 181 -4.83 5.83 -30.57
CA GLU A 181 -4.65 5.42 -31.98
C GLU A 181 -3.19 5.08 -32.29
N ALA A 182 -2.25 5.86 -31.75
CA ALA A 182 -0.83 5.57 -31.86
C ALA A 182 -0.49 4.23 -31.17
N ALA A 183 -0.95 4.03 -29.94
CA ALA A 183 -0.77 2.78 -29.20
C ALA A 183 -1.37 1.58 -29.95
N ALA A 184 -2.57 1.72 -30.52
CA ALA A 184 -3.22 0.68 -31.32
C ALA A 184 -2.43 0.30 -32.58
N SER A 185 -1.70 1.26 -33.15
CA SER A 185 -0.91 1.05 -34.37
C SER A 185 0.48 0.45 -34.09
N THR A 186 0.98 0.58 -32.87
CA THR A 186 2.30 0.10 -32.46
C THR A 186 2.28 -1.40 -32.15
N SER A 187 3.36 -2.11 -32.49
CA SER A 187 3.55 -3.52 -32.12
C SER A 187 3.98 -3.65 -30.65
N PRO A 188 3.34 -4.51 -29.83
CA PRO A 188 3.69 -4.69 -28.43
C PRO A 188 4.82 -5.72 -28.33
N SER A 189 5.99 -5.35 -28.85
CA SER A 189 7.17 -6.23 -28.89
C SER A 189 7.72 -6.55 -27.49
N GLY A 190 7.39 -5.71 -26.49
CA GLY A 190 7.99 -5.72 -25.16
C GLY A 190 9.20 -4.77 -25.04
N SER A 191 9.59 -4.07 -26.12
CA SER A 191 10.65 -3.05 -26.04
C SER A 191 10.15 -1.77 -25.35
N ILE A 192 11.04 -1.10 -24.61
CA ILE A 192 10.72 0.19 -23.96
C ILE A 192 10.27 1.23 -25.00
N LYS A 193 10.96 1.29 -26.14
CA LYS A 193 10.67 2.24 -27.22
C LYS A 193 9.24 2.09 -27.76
N ASP A 194 8.77 0.86 -27.93
CA ASP A 194 7.40 0.61 -28.39
C ASP A 194 6.39 0.86 -27.28
N ALA A 195 6.72 0.53 -26.03
CA ALA A 195 5.88 0.78 -24.86
C ALA A 195 5.60 2.27 -24.63
N GLU A 196 6.51 3.19 -25.00
CA GLU A 196 6.27 4.62 -24.90
C GLU A 196 5.03 5.09 -25.68
N ALA A 197 4.68 4.41 -26.78
CA ALA A 197 3.45 4.71 -27.52
C ALA A 197 2.20 4.42 -26.68
N PHE A 198 2.22 3.35 -25.89
CA PHE A 198 1.16 2.99 -24.95
C PHE A 198 1.17 3.91 -23.72
N TRP A 199 2.35 4.21 -23.18
CA TRP A 199 2.51 5.10 -22.03
C TRP A 199 1.97 6.50 -22.28
N LYS A 200 2.03 7.03 -23.51
CA LYS A 200 1.38 8.32 -23.83
C LYS A 200 -0.11 8.38 -23.46
N ALA A 201 -0.81 7.24 -23.49
CA ALA A 201 -2.20 7.16 -23.06
C ALA A 201 -2.35 6.79 -21.58
N PHE A 202 -1.61 5.78 -21.10
CA PHE A 202 -1.85 5.17 -19.79
C PHE A 202 -0.84 5.53 -18.70
N PHE A 203 0.35 5.98 -19.08
CA PHE A 203 1.46 6.33 -18.18
C PHE A 203 2.27 7.54 -18.71
N PRO A 204 1.65 8.72 -18.91
CA PRO A 204 2.29 9.81 -19.66
C PRO A 204 3.59 10.31 -19.04
N VAL A 205 3.70 10.21 -17.70
CA VAL A 205 4.90 10.63 -16.96
C VAL A 205 6.10 9.72 -17.21
N GLY A 206 5.91 8.50 -17.72
CA GLY A 206 7.01 7.58 -18.06
C GLY A 206 7.67 7.85 -19.41
N VAL A 207 7.01 8.61 -20.30
CA VAL A 207 7.49 8.87 -21.65
C VAL A 207 8.76 9.73 -21.61
N GLY A 208 9.84 9.27 -22.25
CA GLY A 208 11.13 9.95 -22.28
C GLY A 208 11.87 9.97 -20.93
N MET A 209 11.34 9.30 -19.90
CA MET A 209 11.93 9.26 -18.57
C MET A 209 13.28 8.50 -18.56
N MET A 210 13.43 7.52 -19.44
CA MET A 210 14.70 6.78 -19.63
C MET A 210 15.79 7.60 -20.30
N ASP A 211 15.44 8.50 -21.22
CA ASP A 211 16.40 9.35 -21.93
C ASP A 211 16.81 10.58 -21.09
N ASN A 212 15.98 10.96 -20.12
CA ASN A 212 16.15 12.19 -19.32
C ASN A 212 16.33 11.91 -17.81
N LYS A 213 16.88 10.75 -17.44
CA LYS A 213 16.98 10.28 -16.04
C LYS A 213 17.56 11.34 -15.10
N ASP A 214 18.70 11.92 -15.45
CA ASP A 214 19.40 12.89 -14.60
C ASP A 214 18.55 14.14 -14.34
N LYS A 215 17.88 14.64 -15.38
CA LYS A 215 16.97 15.78 -15.27
C LYS A 215 15.76 15.45 -14.40
N VAL A 216 15.17 14.26 -14.57
CA VAL A 216 14.05 13.79 -13.75
C VAL A 216 14.46 13.68 -12.28
N ILE A 217 15.64 13.13 -12.01
CA ILE A 217 16.23 13.02 -10.67
C ILE A 217 16.45 14.40 -10.04
N GLU A 218 17.02 15.35 -10.79
CA GLU A 218 17.24 16.73 -10.32
C GLU A 218 15.91 17.43 -9.99
N GLU A 219 14.91 17.31 -10.86
CA GLU A 219 13.57 17.87 -10.62
C GLU A 219 12.89 17.23 -9.40
N LEU A 220 13.04 15.92 -9.21
CA LEU A 220 12.52 15.22 -8.04
C LEU A 220 13.20 15.71 -6.75
N ARG A 221 14.53 15.84 -6.74
CA ARG A 221 15.29 16.39 -5.60
C ARG A 221 14.84 17.80 -5.27
N LYS A 222 14.65 18.66 -6.27
CA LYS A 222 14.13 20.02 -6.07
C LYS A 222 12.71 20.02 -5.47
N LYS A 223 11.84 19.12 -5.89
CA LYS A 223 10.48 18.96 -5.32
C LYS A 223 10.48 18.31 -3.93
N ARG A 224 11.60 17.74 -3.50
CA ARG A 224 11.76 17.10 -2.18
C ARG A 224 12.60 17.94 -1.24
N SER A 225 13.18 19.05 -1.68
CA SER A 225 14.01 19.87 -0.82
C SER A 225 13.19 20.56 0.27
N VAL A 226 13.80 20.63 1.44
CA VAL A 226 13.32 21.36 2.60
C VAL A 226 14.43 22.30 3.04
N THR A 227 14.12 23.60 3.09
CA THR A 227 14.99 24.60 3.71
C THR A 227 14.76 24.55 5.22
N ILE A 228 15.78 24.22 5.99
CA ILE A 228 15.71 24.13 7.44
C ILE A 228 15.80 25.54 8.04
N GLU A 229 14.76 25.93 8.78
CA GLU A 229 14.68 27.21 9.47
C GLU A 229 15.08 27.07 10.95
N ALA A 230 14.81 25.91 11.55
CA ALA A 230 15.22 25.59 12.90
C ALA A 230 15.55 24.09 13.03
N ALA A 231 16.74 23.78 13.55
CA ALA A 231 17.09 22.41 13.92
C ALA A 231 16.22 21.91 15.09
N ASN A 232 16.15 20.59 15.30
CA ASN A 232 15.49 20.03 16.47
C ASN A 232 16.17 20.57 17.74
N PRO A 233 15.45 21.25 18.65
CA PRO A 233 16.04 21.77 19.88
C PRO A 233 16.44 20.67 20.87
N ASN A 234 15.88 19.46 20.74
CA ASN A 234 16.11 18.33 21.62
C ASN A 234 16.43 17.06 20.80
N PRO A 235 17.57 17.00 20.09
CA PRO A 235 17.98 15.80 19.38
C PRO A 235 18.19 14.63 20.35
N LEU A 236 18.05 13.40 19.85
CA LEU A 236 18.31 12.21 20.67
C LEU A 236 19.79 12.20 21.08
N THR A 237 20.05 12.04 22.37
CA THR A 237 21.42 11.97 22.92
C THR A 237 21.81 10.54 23.27
N ASN A 238 20.83 9.72 23.65
CA ASN A 238 21.00 8.31 23.96
C ASN A 238 19.92 7.48 23.26
N PRO A 239 20.09 7.16 21.96
CA PRO A 239 19.12 6.37 21.20
C PRO A 239 18.76 5.03 21.85
N MET A 240 19.69 4.39 22.57
CA MET A 240 19.43 3.12 23.29
C MET A 240 18.32 3.22 24.34
N LYS A 241 18.16 4.39 24.95
CA LYS A 241 17.13 4.66 25.98
C LYS A 241 15.94 5.44 25.44
N GLN A 242 16.12 6.15 24.33
CA GLN A 242 15.11 7.08 23.83
C GLN A 242 14.30 6.51 22.67
N ILE A 243 14.76 5.42 22.05
CA ILE A 243 14.06 4.76 20.94
C ILE A 243 13.51 3.41 21.39
N LEU A 244 12.21 3.20 21.16
CA LEU A 244 11.60 1.89 21.14
C LEU A 244 11.66 1.34 19.71
N PHE A 245 12.47 0.31 19.46
CA PHE A 245 12.44 -0.36 18.17
C PHE A 245 11.15 -1.15 18.05
N THR A 246 10.55 -1.17 16.86
CA THR A 246 9.32 -1.90 16.59
C THR A 246 9.47 -2.78 15.37
N SER A 247 8.82 -3.94 15.38
CA SER A 247 8.75 -4.80 14.20
C SER A 247 7.50 -5.68 14.26
N ASN A 248 7.10 -6.20 13.11
CA ASN A 248 5.97 -7.11 12.98
C ASN A 248 6.44 -8.52 12.61
N VAL A 249 5.78 -9.49 13.23
CA VAL A 249 5.91 -10.91 12.98
C VAL A 249 4.58 -11.37 12.43
N LEU A 250 4.57 -11.89 11.20
CA LEU A 250 3.38 -12.42 10.55
C LEU A 250 3.46 -13.94 10.60
N LEU A 251 2.67 -14.58 11.46
CA LEU A 251 2.80 -16.00 11.79
C LEU A 251 1.83 -16.88 10.99
N GLY A 252 2.39 -17.85 10.27
CA GLY A 252 1.69 -18.81 9.42
C GLY A 252 1.57 -20.20 10.04
N LEU A 253 0.70 -21.01 9.44
CA LEU A 253 0.74 -22.46 9.64
C LEU A 253 2.08 -23.04 9.13
N PRO A 254 2.43 -24.27 9.53
CA PRO A 254 3.62 -24.94 9.02
C PRO A 254 3.60 -25.11 7.49
N PRO A 255 4.77 -25.27 6.85
CA PRO A 255 4.84 -25.61 5.44
C PRO A 255 4.05 -26.89 5.13
N ALA A 256 3.41 -26.98 3.97
CA ALA A 256 2.63 -28.15 3.57
C ALA A 256 3.45 -29.46 3.55
N SER A 257 4.77 -29.34 3.40
CA SER A 257 5.73 -30.46 3.43
C SER A 257 6.01 -31.00 4.83
N LYS A 258 5.75 -30.24 5.91
CA LYS A 258 6.03 -30.64 7.30
C LYS A 258 4.75 -31.13 8.01
N LYS A 259 4.83 -32.31 8.64
CA LYS A 259 3.74 -32.83 9.48
C LYS A 259 3.83 -32.23 10.88
N ILE A 260 2.69 -31.74 11.40
CA ILE A 260 2.59 -31.16 12.76
C ILE A 260 3.09 -32.14 13.83
N ALA A 261 2.83 -33.43 13.67
CA ALA A 261 3.25 -34.48 14.61
C ALA A 261 4.78 -34.56 14.78
N ASP A 262 5.55 -34.21 13.74
CA ASP A 262 7.00 -34.34 13.69
C ASP A 262 7.74 -33.09 14.22
N LEU A 263 7.00 -32.00 14.52
CA LEU A 263 7.59 -30.77 15.03
C LEU A 263 8.18 -30.95 16.44
N PRO A 264 9.23 -30.19 16.83
CA PRO A 264 9.90 -30.35 18.13
C PRO A 264 9.13 -29.73 19.32
N TYR A 265 7.82 -29.49 19.21
CA TYR A 265 7.01 -28.85 20.24
C TYR A 265 6.30 -29.83 21.17
N SER A 266 5.83 -29.33 22.32
CA SER A 266 5.00 -30.09 23.26
C SER A 266 3.70 -30.61 22.62
N GLN A 267 3.12 -31.69 23.16
CA GLN A 267 1.87 -32.25 22.63
C GLN A 267 0.72 -31.23 22.66
N ASP A 268 0.61 -30.45 23.75
CA ASP A 268 -0.39 -29.37 23.86
C ASP A 268 -0.24 -28.31 22.77
N PHE A 269 0.99 -27.93 22.43
CA PHE A 269 1.26 -27.01 21.32
C PHE A 269 0.82 -27.59 19.98
N LYS A 270 1.16 -28.86 19.72
CA LYS A 270 0.79 -29.57 18.49
C LYS A 270 -0.72 -29.71 18.34
N ASP A 271 -1.43 -30.02 19.42
CA ASP A 271 -2.88 -30.17 19.41
C ASP A 271 -3.58 -28.85 19.06
N LYS A 272 -3.09 -27.71 19.59
CA LYS A 272 -3.59 -26.38 19.25
C LYS A 272 -3.27 -25.99 17.81
N LEU A 273 -2.08 -26.33 17.32
CA LEU A 273 -1.67 -26.08 15.94
C LEU A 273 -2.52 -26.89 14.94
N GLU A 274 -2.81 -28.14 15.26
CA GLU A 274 -3.68 -29.05 14.50
C GLU A 274 -5.16 -28.62 14.53
N ALA A 275 -5.61 -27.93 15.59
CA ALA A 275 -6.91 -27.30 15.61
C ALA A 275 -6.94 -26.07 14.69
N ALA A 276 -5.90 -25.21 14.76
CA ALA A 276 -5.80 -24.01 13.95
C ALA A 276 -5.74 -24.30 12.44
N SER A 277 -5.11 -25.40 12.03
CA SER A 277 -4.99 -25.79 10.60
C SER A 277 -6.33 -26.15 9.94
N LYS A 278 -7.38 -26.37 10.73
CA LYS A 278 -8.75 -26.69 10.27
C LYS A 278 -9.64 -25.46 10.15
N GLU A 279 -9.15 -24.30 10.59
CA GLU A 279 -9.87 -23.04 10.52
C GLU A 279 -9.64 -22.34 9.16
N PRO A 280 -10.57 -21.48 8.71
CA PRO A 280 -10.31 -20.62 7.57
C PRO A 280 -9.22 -19.59 7.91
N GLN A 281 -8.35 -19.31 6.94
CA GLN A 281 -7.36 -18.25 7.04
C GLN A 281 -8.05 -16.88 7.08
N LEU A 282 -7.69 -16.05 8.06
CA LEU A 282 -8.29 -14.74 8.31
C LEU A 282 -7.58 -13.60 7.55
N ALA A 283 -6.27 -13.73 7.35
CA ALA A 283 -5.45 -12.68 6.75
C ALA A 283 -4.43 -13.26 5.77
N TRP A 284 -4.18 -12.52 4.70
CA TRP A 284 -3.21 -12.88 3.66
C TRP A 284 -2.04 -11.91 3.71
N PHE A 285 -0.87 -12.45 4.04
CA PHE A 285 0.36 -11.69 4.17
C PHE A 285 1.32 -12.02 3.04
N ASP A 286 2.11 -11.03 2.61
CA ASP A 286 3.26 -11.26 1.74
C ASP A 286 4.32 -11.97 2.59
N HIS A 287 4.43 -13.29 2.43
CA HIS A 287 5.38 -14.17 3.11
C HIS A 287 5.21 -14.27 4.64
N PRO A 288 4.20 -15.02 5.14
CA PRO A 288 4.11 -15.30 6.56
C PRO A 288 5.22 -16.26 7.01
N ILE A 289 5.80 -16.00 8.19
CA ILE A 289 6.77 -16.86 8.86
C ILE A 289 6.05 -18.13 9.31
N GLN A 290 6.38 -19.26 8.68
CA GLN A 290 5.71 -20.52 8.95
C GLN A 290 6.24 -21.17 10.24
N ILE A 291 5.34 -21.70 11.06
CA ILE A 291 5.74 -22.41 12.29
C ILE A 291 6.50 -23.69 11.93
N GLY A 292 7.67 -23.88 12.57
CA GLY A 292 8.46 -25.09 12.40
C GLY A 292 9.47 -25.04 11.27
N VAL A 293 9.75 -23.86 10.70
CA VAL A 293 10.98 -23.63 9.93
C VAL A 293 12.21 -23.74 10.83
N GLU A 294 13.33 -24.18 10.27
CA GLU A 294 14.58 -24.31 11.03
C GLU A 294 15.08 -22.92 11.49
N PRO A 295 15.89 -22.82 12.56
CA PRO A 295 16.33 -21.53 13.09
C PRO A 295 17.05 -20.62 12.08
N ASP A 296 17.73 -21.19 11.08
CA ASP A 296 18.42 -20.44 10.03
C ASP A 296 17.45 -19.88 8.96
N GLY A 297 16.30 -20.53 8.75
CA GLY A 297 15.19 -20.04 7.91
C GLY A 297 14.16 -19.22 8.68
N ASN A 298 14.33 -19.06 9.99
CA ASN A 298 13.41 -18.29 10.83
C ASN A 298 13.76 -16.80 10.80
N GLU A 299 13.02 -16.07 9.97
CA GLU A 299 13.11 -14.62 9.81
C GLU A 299 13.08 -13.83 11.13
N ILE A 300 12.30 -14.26 12.13
CA ILE A 300 12.27 -13.61 13.46
C ILE A 300 13.65 -13.66 14.10
N LEU A 301 14.25 -14.86 14.13
CA LEU A 301 15.55 -15.07 14.75
C LEU A 301 16.63 -14.37 13.94
N TYR A 302 16.52 -14.38 12.61
CA TYR A 302 17.45 -13.68 11.73
C TYR A 302 17.54 -12.18 12.03
N GLY A 303 16.41 -11.47 11.98
CA GLY A 303 16.37 -10.02 12.21
C GLY A 303 16.81 -9.63 13.61
N LEU A 304 16.36 -10.39 14.62
CA LEU A 304 16.76 -10.13 16.00
C LEU A 304 18.26 -10.40 16.23
N LYS A 305 18.83 -11.45 15.65
CA LYS A 305 20.29 -11.70 15.69
C LYS A 305 21.05 -10.56 15.01
N GLY A 306 20.57 -10.07 13.86
CA GLY A 306 21.17 -8.93 13.16
C GLY A 306 21.17 -7.65 14.00
N LEU A 307 20.06 -7.33 14.66
CA LEU A 307 19.96 -6.18 15.55
C LEU A 307 20.81 -6.37 16.83
N ASP A 308 20.82 -7.57 17.42
CA ASP A 308 21.65 -7.90 18.57
C ASP A 308 23.15 -7.73 18.26
N ALA A 309 23.58 -8.20 17.09
CA ALA A 309 24.94 -8.03 16.59
C ALA A 309 25.29 -6.55 16.36
N ALA A 310 24.37 -5.75 15.83
CA ALA A 310 24.58 -4.32 15.67
C ALA A 310 24.77 -3.62 17.03
N VAL A 311 24.06 -4.05 18.08
CA VAL A 311 24.24 -3.54 19.46
C VAL A 311 25.53 -4.07 20.10
N ALA A 312 25.91 -5.32 19.84
CA ALA A 312 27.18 -5.90 20.29
C ALA A 312 28.37 -5.08 19.76
N TRP A 313 28.32 -4.75 18.46
CA TRP A 313 29.32 -3.93 17.79
C TRP A 313 29.49 -2.55 18.46
N GLU A 314 28.37 -1.88 18.79
CA GLU A 314 28.40 -0.57 19.49
C GLU A 314 29.06 -0.66 20.87
N LYS A 315 28.86 -1.79 21.58
CA LYS A 315 29.52 -2.05 22.87
C LYS A 315 31.00 -2.31 22.71
N GLU A 316 31.39 -3.07 21.70
CA GLU A 316 32.79 -3.40 21.41
C GLU A 316 33.59 -2.15 21.07
N LYS A 317 33.03 -1.25 20.27
CA LYS A 317 33.64 0.05 19.92
C LYS A 317 33.62 1.07 21.06
N GLY A 318 32.91 0.78 22.15
CA GLY A 318 32.81 1.66 23.32
C GLY A 318 31.84 2.83 23.15
N ASN A 319 30.98 2.81 22.13
CA ASN A 319 29.98 3.85 21.87
C ASN A 319 28.86 3.86 22.92
N ILE A 320 28.60 2.69 23.53
CA ILE A 320 27.59 2.52 24.57
C ILE A 320 28.11 1.66 25.73
N PRO A 321 27.58 1.82 26.97
CA PRO A 321 27.96 0.98 28.10
C PRO A 321 27.65 -0.51 27.87
N LYS A 322 28.53 -1.41 28.34
CA LYS A 322 28.40 -2.87 28.17
C LYS A 322 27.06 -3.45 28.64
N ARG A 323 26.50 -2.88 29.71
CA ARG A 323 25.21 -3.31 30.31
C ARG A 323 23.96 -2.80 29.59
N SER A 324 24.11 -1.97 28.54
CA SER A 324 22.96 -1.39 27.84
C SER A 324 22.20 -2.47 27.08
N GLN A 325 20.87 -2.34 27.03
CA GLN A 325 20.01 -3.18 26.21
C GLN A 325 19.12 -2.30 25.34
N LEU A 326 18.88 -2.72 24.10
CA LEU A 326 17.99 -2.02 23.18
C LEU A 326 16.57 -2.58 23.35
N SER A 327 15.58 -1.71 23.54
CA SER A 327 14.18 -2.15 23.70
C SER A 327 13.54 -2.37 22.34
N VAL A 328 12.90 -3.54 22.16
CA VAL A 328 12.23 -3.94 20.92
C VAL A 328 10.82 -4.41 21.25
N ALA A 329 9.80 -3.82 20.62
CA ALA A 329 8.42 -4.29 20.67
C ALA A 329 8.07 -5.05 19.39
N LEU A 330 7.76 -6.33 19.52
CA LEU A 330 7.35 -7.21 18.42
C LEU A 330 5.85 -7.44 18.47
N SER A 331 5.13 -7.01 17.43
CA SER A 331 3.74 -7.40 17.23
C SER A 331 3.67 -8.77 16.56
N ILE A 332 2.96 -9.73 17.16
CA ILE A 332 2.77 -11.06 16.60
C ILE A 332 1.35 -11.17 16.06
N THR A 333 1.24 -11.20 14.75
CA THR A 333 -0.02 -11.27 14.00
C THR A 333 -0.18 -12.66 13.42
N CYS A 334 -1.35 -13.29 13.59
CA CYS A 334 -1.59 -14.64 13.09
C CYS A 334 -2.43 -14.65 11.82
N THR A 335 -2.12 -15.59 10.93
CA THR A 335 -2.96 -15.92 9.76
C THR A 335 -4.30 -16.56 10.15
N HIS A 336 -4.35 -17.27 11.28
CA HIS A 336 -5.53 -17.99 11.79
C HIS A 336 -5.78 -17.63 13.25
N ALA A 337 -7.05 -17.54 13.67
CA ALA A 337 -7.40 -17.21 15.07
C ALA A 337 -6.89 -18.28 16.04
N GLY A 338 -6.95 -19.56 15.66
CA GLY A 338 -6.49 -20.68 16.47
C GLY A 338 -5.00 -20.64 16.82
N LEU A 339 -4.18 -19.85 16.11
CA LEU A 339 -2.76 -19.66 16.43
C LEU A 339 -2.53 -18.71 17.62
N ARG A 340 -3.50 -17.86 17.98
CA ARG A 340 -3.37 -16.87 19.08
C ARG A 340 -2.78 -17.44 20.36
N PRO A 341 -3.25 -18.58 20.90
CA PRO A 341 -2.81 -19.06 22.20
C PRO A 341 -1.36 -19.57 22.21
N ILE A 342 -0.81 -19.90 21.03
CA ILE A 342 0.53 -20.47 20.86
C ILE A 342 1.53 -19.49 20.21
N ALA A 343 1.06 -18.38 19.66
CA ALA A 343 1.89 -17.43 18.90
C ALA A 343 3.07 -16.89 19.70
N LYS A 344 2.83 -16.44 20.93
CA LYS A 344 3.89 -15.95 21.83
C LYS A 344 4.82 -17.07 22.28
N GLN A 345 4.25 -18.22 22.64
CA GLN A 345 5.01 -19.41 23.05
C GLN A 345 6.00 -19.84 21.96
N TYR A 346 5.56 -19.86 20.69
CA TYR A 346 6.42 -20.17 19.55
C TYR A 346 7.66 -19.28 19.49
N VAL A 347 7.47 -17.94 19.59
CA VAL A 347 8.59 -16.99 19.52
C VAL A 347 9.55 -17.20 20.70
N GLU A 348 9.03 -17.42 21.91
CA GLU A 348 9.84 -17.70 23.09
C GLU A 348 10.62 -19.01 23.01
N GLU A 349 10.02 -20.08 22.49
CA GLU A 349 10.66 -21.38 22.29
C GLU A 349 11.73 -21.29 21.19
N ALA A 350 11.43 -20.68 20.06
CA ALA A 350 12.38 -20.45 18.96
C ALA A 350 13.64 -19.71 19.44
N MET A 351 13.50 -18.71 20.31
CA MET A 351 14.66 -18.02 20.90
C MET A 351 15.45 -18.87 21.90
N LYS A 352 14.80 -19.80 22.62
CA LYS A 352 15.46 -20.68 23.60
C LYS A 352 16.27 -21.80 22.94
N GLU A 353 15.83 -22.25 21.77
CA GLU A 353 16.48 -23.32 21.00
C GLU A 353 17.78 -22.86 20.33
N LEU A 354 18.06 -21.55 20.29
CA LEU A 354 19.31 -21.02 19.74
C LEU A 354 20.54 -21.57 20.50
N PRO A 355 21.59 -22.00 19.76
CA PRO A 355 22.90 -22.30 20.34
C PRO A 355 23.43 -21.14 21.18
N GLU A 356 24.25 -21.42 22.20
CA GLU A 356 24.71 -20.42 23.19
C GLU A 356 25.42 -19.22 22.55
N GLU A 357 26.17 -19.46 21.49
CA GLU A 357 26.86 -18.47 20.67
C GLU A 357 25.91 -17.58 19.85
N GLN A 358 24.71 -18.08 19.52
CA GLN A 358 23.70 -17.36 18.72
C GLN A 358 22.60 -16.70 19.56
N ARG A 359 22.59 -16.90 20.88
CA ARG A 359 21.57 -16.31 21.77
C ARG A 359 21.61 -14.79 21.73
N ILE A 360 20.43 -14.19 21.66
CA ILE A 360 20.19 -12.76 21.75
C ILE A 360 20.49 -12.29 23.19
N LYS A 361 21.48 -11.40 23.37
CA LYS A 361 22.04 -11.01 24.69
C LYS A 361 21.88 -9.53 25.02
N HIS A 362 21.56 -8.71 24.04
CA HIS A 362 21.65 -7.26 24.08
C HIS A 362 20.32 -6.57 23.78
N LEU A 363 19.27 -7.33 23.49
CA LEU A 363 17.92 -6.83 23.30
C LEU A 363 17.05 -7.09 24.53
N ASN A 364 16.14 -6.16 24.79
CA ASN A 364 15.02 -6.31 25.71
C ASN A 364 13.74 -6.39 24.87
N ILE A 365 13.22 -7.60 24.70
CA ILE A 365 12.15 -7.90 23.74
C ILE A 365 10.80 -7.97 24.44
N PHE A 366 9.85 -7.16 23.97
CA PHE A 366 8.45 -7.16 24.39
C PHE A 366 7.60 -7.81 23.29
N LEU A 367 6.93 -8.90 23.61
CA LEU A 367 6.05 -9.62 22.68
C LEU A 367 4.60 -9.21 22.88
N PHE A 368 3.94 -8.81 21.80
CA PHE A 368 2.54 -8.40 21.79
C PHE A 368 1.75 -9.26 20.80
N SER A 369 1.04 -10.27 21.30
CA SER A 369 -0.05 -10.88 20.54
C SER A 369 -1.36 -10.12 20.79
N GLU A 370 -2.42 -10.51 20.06
CA GLU A 370 -3.76 -9.95 20.28
C GLU A 370 -4.22 -10.11 21.74
N ILE A 371 -3.79 -11.18 22.42
CA ILE A 371 -4.11 -11.45 23.84
C ILE A 371 -3.50 -10.37 24.74
N GLU A 372 -2.23 -10.03 24.53
CA GLU A 372 -1.56 -8.99 25.32
C GLU A 372 -2.16 -7.61 25.04
N THR A 373 -2.43 -7.28 23.78
CA THR A 373 -3.02 -5.98 23.42
C THR A 373 -4.43 -5.83 24.00
N ASP A 374 -5.25 -6.88 23.95
CA ASP A 374 -6.58 -6.89 24.56
C ASP A 374 -6.50 -6.70 26.07
N SER A 375 -5.57 -7.39 26.73
CA SER A 375 -5.36 -7.21 28.18
C SER A 375 -4.91 -5.79 28.52
N ILE A 376 -4.06 -5.15 27.71
CA ILE A 376 -3.65 -3.75 27.91
C ILE A 376 -4.84 -2.81 27.70
N VAL A 377 -5.62 -3.01 26.65
CA VAL A 377 -6.83 -2.22 26.40
C VAL A 377 -7.78 -2.34 27.59
N ASP A 378 -8.11 -3.56 28.00
CA ASP A 378 -9.13 -3.82 29.01
C ASP A 378 -8.70 -3.38 30.42
N LYS A 379 -7.43 -3.58 30.79
CA LYS A 379 -6.94 -3.30 32.15
C LYS A 379 -6.32 -1.92 32.33
N VAL A 380 -5.82 -1.28 31.26
CA VAL A 380 -5.09 -0.01 31.34
C VAL A 380 -5.81 1.10 30.59
N LEU A 381 -6.06 0.91 29.29
CA LEU A 381 -6.58 2.00 28.45
C LEU A 381 -8.05 2.30 28.73
N LYS A 382 -8.91 1.29 28.86
CA LYS A 382 -10.34 1.50 29.17
C LYS A 382 -10.55 2.25 30.49
N PRO A 383 -9.92 1.86 31.62
CA PRO A 383 -10.01 2.64 32.86
C PRO A 383 -9.48 4.06 32.73
N ALA A 384 -8.39 4.27 31.99
CA ALA A 384 -7.84 5.62 31.76
C ALA A 384 -8.79 6.49 30.92
N LEU A 385 -9.35 5.94 29.85
CA LEU A 385 -10.31 6.59 28.95
C LEU A 385 -11.61 6.96 29.66
N ALA A 386 -12.11 6.08 30.54
CA ALA A 386 -13.29 6.37 31.36
C ALA A 386 -13.10 7.61 32.24
N LYS A 387 -11.90 7.82 32.79
CA LYS A 387 -11.59 9.01 33.63
C LYS A 387 -11.61 10.32 32.88
N VAL A 388 -11.37 10.30 31.56
CA VAL A 388 -11.44 11.50 30.69
C VAL A 388 -12.77 11.61 29.94
N GLY A 389 -13.77 10.82 30.32
CA GLY A 389 -15.13 10.90 29.76
C GLY A 389 -15.27 10.29 28.36
N PHE A 390 -14.31 9.48 27.91
CA PHE A 390 -14.40 8.79 26.62
C PHE A 390 -15.33 7.58 26.72
N LYS A 391 -16.43 7.60 25.97
CA LYS A 391 -17.54 6.63 26.12
C LYS A 391 -17.38 5.34 25.32
N ASP A 392 -16.64 5.39 24.20
CA ASP A 392 -16.54 4.27 23.26
C ASP A 392 -15.21 3.52 23.38
N SER A 393 -14.86 3.15 24.60
CA SER A 393 -13.55 2.57 24.90
C SER A 393 -13.32 1.18 24.28
N ASP A 394 -14.37 0.51 23.80
CA ASP A 394 -14.28 -0.76 23.07
C ASP A 394 -13.67 -0.59 21.66
N GLN A 395 -13.91 0.55 21.00
CA GLN A 395 -13.25 0.88 19.74
C GLN A 395 -11.72 0.96 19.87
N MET A 396 -11.18 1.08 21.09
CA MET A 396 -9.74 1.09 21.31
C MET A 396 -9.07 -0.21 20.84
N LYS A 397 -9.79 -1.34 20.82
CA LYS A 397 -9.28 -2.60 20.26
C LYS A 397 -8.99 -2.47 18.76
N LEU A 398 -9.75 -1.68 18.01
CA LEU A 398 -9.49 -1.45 16.57
C LEU A 398 -8.19 -0.67 16.32
N VAL A 399 -7.74 0.12 17.30
CA VAL A 399 -6.54 0.97 17.19
C VAL A 399 -5.32 0.32 17.85
N PHE A 400 -5.49 -0.28 19.02
CA PHE A 400 -4.43 -0.95 19.79
C PHE A 400 -4.61 -2.46 19.73
N GLY A 401 -4.31 -3.03 18.58
CA GLY A 401 -4.36 -4.46 18.33
C GLY A 401 -3.45 -4.84 17.16
N VAL A 402 -3.10 -6.11 17.07
CA VAL A 402 -2.06 -6.59 16.15
C VAL A 402 -2.64 -7.51 15.08
N GLU A 403 -3.85 -8.01 15.22
CA GLU A 403 -4.45 -8.90 14.22
C GLU A 403 -5.35 -8.21 13.18
N GLY A 404 -5.58 -8.88 12.06
CA GLY A 404 -6.40 -8.39 10.95
C GLY A 404 -5.55 -7.79 9.82
N GLU A 405 -6.14 -6.83 9.09
CA GLU A 405 -5.49 -6.19 7.95
C GLU A 405 -4.22 -5.43 8.35
N TYR A 406 -3.31 -5.27 7.39
CA TYR A 406 -2.00 -4.65 7.59
C TYR A 406 -2.11 -3.21 8.19
N GLY A 407 -3.17 -2.48 7.90
CA GLY A 407 -3.44 -1.15 8.48
C GLY A 407 -3.55 -1.14 10.02
N ARG A 408 -4.12 -2.20 10.61
CA ARG A 408 -4.35 -2.28 12.06
C ARG A 408 -3.05 -2.52 12.83
N HIS A 409 -2.25 -3.52 12.45
CA HIS A 409 -0.99 -3.78 13.15
C HIS A 409 0.01 -2.63 13.00
N TYR A 410 0.09 -1.99 11.82
CA TYR A 410 0.99 -0.86 11.63
C TYR A 410 0.61 0.34 12.51
N THR A 411 -0.70 0.54 12.72
CA THR A 411 -1.22 1.52 13.69
C THR A 411 -0.74 1.19 15.10
N PHE A 412 -0.77 -0.08 15.52
CA PHE A 412 -0.22 -0.51 16.80
C PHE A 412 1.27 -0.19 16.95
N LEU A 413 2.11 -0.43 15.93
CA LEU A 413 3.56 -0.15 15.99
C LEU A 413 3.88 1.33 16.26
N LYS A 414 2.97 2.25 15.92
CA LYS A 414 3.06 3.66 16.32
C LYS A 414 2.41 3.90 17.68
N ALA A 415 1.21 3.37 17.91
CA ALA A 415 0.45 3.61 19.14
C ALA A 415 1.17 3.09 20.40
N VAL A 416 1.96 2.02 20.28
CA VAL A 416 2.74 1.47 21.39
C VAL A 416 3.74 2.49 21.94
N LEU A 417 4.29 3.39 21.12
CA LEU A 417 5.16 4.47 21.58
C LEU A 417 4.44 5.38 22.58
N ALA A 418 3.22 5.79 22.26
CA ALA A 418 2.42 6.66 23.11
C ALA A 418 2.14 6.03 24.47
N VAL A 419 1.79 4.74 24.48
CA VAL A 419 1.52 3.98 25.71
C VAL A 419 2.80 3.78 26.51
N TYR A 420 3.90 3.36 25.86
CA TYR A 420 5.18 3.13 26.53
C TYR A 420 5.75 4.41 27.15
N HIS A 421 5.75 5.51 26.39
CA HIS A 421 6.18 6.82 26.88
C HIS A 421 5.38 7.27 28.11
N THR A 422 4.06 7.08 28.07
CA THR A 422 3.16 7.57 29.14
C THR A 422 3.21 6.71 30.40
N PHE A 423 3.26 5.39 30.26
CA PHE A 423 3.03 4.46 31.37
C PHE A 423 4.27 3.67 31.81
N VAL A 424 5.32 3.60 30.99
CA VAL A 424 6.49 2.74 31.25
C VAL A 424 7.74 3.58 31.45
N ASP A 425 8.14 4.37 30.45
CA ASP A 425 9.36 5.18 30.52
C ASP A 425 9.22 6.46 29.68
N PRO A 426 9.04 7.65 30.30
CA PRO A 426 8.95 8.91 29.59
C PRO A 426 10.25 9.34 28.90
N ALA A 427 11.39 8.68 29.19
CA ALA A 427 12.62 8.92 28.46
C ALA A 427 12.58 8.36 27.02
N VAL A 428 11.70 7.39 26.74
CA VAL A 428 11.44 6.91 25.37
C VAL A 428 10.60 7.93 24.63
N THR A 429 11.21 8.64 23.68
CA THR A 429 10.59 9.75 22.95
C THR A 429 10.47 9.49 21.45
N ALA A 430 10.88 8.30 20.98
CA ALA A 430 10.81 7.93 19.58
C ALA A 430 10.53 6.43 19.39
N THR A 431 9.95 6.08 18.25
CA THR A 431 9.90 4.71 17.75
C THR A 431 10.62 4.61 16.42
N PHE A 432 11.23 3.46 16.14
CA PHE A 432 11.82 3.15 14.85
C PHE A 432 11.43 1.74 14.43
N LYS A 433 10.68 1.62 13.33
CA LYS A 433 10.27 0.36 12.72
C LYS A 433 11.40 -0.21 11.87
N ILE A 434 11.69 -1.49 12.07
CA ILE A 434 12.48 -2.32 11.17
C ILE A 434 11.63 -3.51 10.71
N ASP A 435 11.93 -4.05 9.55
CA ASP A 435 11.42 -5.37 9.18
C ASP A 435 12.46 -6.43 9.61
N ILE A 436 12.01 -7.62 9.97
CA ILE A 436 12.89 -8.67 10.52
C ILE A 436 13.83 -9.28 9.46
N ASP A 437 13.68 -8.94 8.19
CA ASP A 437 14.57 -9.28 7.08
C ASP A 437 15.57 -8.15 6.78
N GLN A 438 15.63 -7.11 7.62
CA GLN A 438 16.53 -5.96 7.48
C GLN A 438 17.59 -5.97 8.57
N VAL A 439 18.85 -5.74 8.18
CA VAL A 439 20.00 -5.74 9.11
C VAL A 439 20.87 -4.50 8.96
N PHE A 440 21.42 -4.02 10.08
CA PHE A 440 22.42 -2.95 10.10
C PHE A 440 23.83 -3.52 9.92
N ILE A 441 24.45 -3.25 8.78
CA ILE A 441 25.85 -3.63 8.54
C ILE A 441 26.76 -2.51 9.06
N GLN A 442 27.03 -2.52 10.37
CA GLN A 442 27.75 -1.44 11.07
C GLN A 442 29.10 -1.08 10.43
N ASP A 443 29.90 -2.06 10.04
CA ASP A 443 31.21 -1.80 9.40
C ASP A 443 31.06 -1.07 8.06
N SER A 444 30.11 -1.50 7.22
CA SER A 444 29.81 -0.82 5.96
C SER A 444 29.22 0.58 6.19
N LEU A 445 28.35 0.75 7.20
CA LEU A 445 27.77 2.05 7.56
C LEU A 445 28.87 3.04 7.92
N VAL A 446 29.77 2.64 8.83
CA VAL A 446 30.88 3.49 9.27
C VAL A 446 31.86 3.75 8.13
N ALA A 447 32.17 2.75 7.31
CA ALA A 447 33.06 2.92 6.16
C ALA A 447 32.52 3.93 5.13
N GLU A 448 31.21 3.96 4.91
CA GLU A 448 30.59 4.81 3.87
C GLU A 448 30.15 6.19 4.37
N THR A 449 29.83 6.31 5.67
CA THR A 449 29.20 7.51 6.25
C THR A 449 29.99 8.14 7.39
N GLY A 450 30.96 7.41 7.95
CA GLY A 450 31.65 7.79 9.19
C GLY A 450 30.80 7.69 10.45
N LYS A 451 29.57 7.14 10.36
CA LYS A 451 28.62 7.03 11.47
C LYS A 451 28.11 5.60 11.61
N SER A 452 28.00 5.16 12.84
CA SER A 452 27.28 3.95 13.24
C SER A 452 25.75 4.14 13.13
N MET A 453 24.99 3.05 13.25
CA MET A 453 23.54 3.08 13.36
C MET A 453 23.06 4.10 14.41
N LEU A 454 23.60 4.04 15.63
CA LEU A 454 23.12 4.90 16.73
C LEU A 454 23.45 6.37 16.49
N GLU A 455 24.56 6.68 15.82
CA GLU A 455 24.95 8.07 15.54
C GLU A 455 24.04 8.75 14.51
N HIS A 456 23.49 8.00 13.55
CA HIS A 456 22.51 8.55 12.61
C HIS A 456 21.25 9.05 13.33
N PHE A 457 20.79 8.36 14.38
CA PHE A 457 19.62 8.77 15.15
C PHE A 457 19.82 10.03 16.00
N LYS A 458 21.07 10.46 16.22
CA LYS A 458 21.40 11.67 16.98
C LYS A 458 21.33 12.95 16.14
N SER A 459 20.96 12.85 14.86
CA SER A 459 20.86 14.03 13.98
C SER A 459 19.81 15.01 14.49
N ASP A 460 20.17 16.30 14.45
CA ASP A 460 19.30 17.43 14.74
C ASP A 460 18.29 17.74 13.63
N LEU A 461 18.39 17.06 12.48
CA LEU A 461 17.39 17.14 11.42
C LEU A 461 16.11 16.38 11.76
N TRP A 462 16.21 15.30 12.56
CA TRP A 462 15.01 14.58 13.00
C TRP A 462 14.31 15.38 14.09
N GLY A 463 13.15 15.94 13.76
CA GLY A 463 12.40 16.91 14.57
C GLY A 463 12.63 18.37 14.19
N ALA A 464 13.41 18.65 13.12
CA ALA A 464 13.63 20.00 12.64
C ALA A 464 12.37 20.62 11.99
N LYS A 465 12.37 21.94 11.86
CA LYS A 465 11.32 22.74 11.21
C LYS A 465 11.89 23.48 10.02
N GLY A 466 11.07 23.61 8.98
CA GLY A 466 11.50 24.30 7.77
C GLY A 466 10.37 24.59 6.80
N LYS A 467 10.77 24.88 5.57
CA LYS A 467 9.88 25.16 4.44
C LYS A 467 10.11 24.15 3.33
N ASN A 468 9.05 23.57 2.80
CA ASN A 468 9.16 22.73 1.60
C ASN A 468 9.39 23.56 0.33
N TRP A 469 9.58 22.90 -0.82
CA TRP A 469 9.79 23.55 -2.11
C TRP A 469 8.69 24.54 -2.57
N LYS A 470 7.50 24.48 -1.96
CA LYS A 470 6.39 25.43 -2.21
C LYS A 470 6.33 26.57 -1.19
N GLY A 471 7.23 26.59 -0.21
CA GLY A 471 7.23 27.57 0.88
C GLY A 471 6.21 27.28 2.01
N GLU A 472 5.65 26.07 2.07
CA GLU A 472 4.75 25.66 3.17
C GLU A 472 5.56 25.18 4.38
N ASP A 473 5.06 25.44 5.60
CA ASP A 473 5.76 24.96 6.81
C ASP A 473 5.69 23.44 6.92
N ILE A 474 6.82 22.86 7.30
CA ILE A 474 6.98 21.43 7.52
C ILE A 474 7.73 21.15 8.82
N GLU A 475 7.27 20.12 9.52
CA GLU A 475 7.92 19.54 10.68
C GLU A 475 8.45 18.15 10.32
N LEU A 476 9.78 17.98 10.36
CA LEU A 476 10.48 16.73 10.07
C LEU A 476 10.42 15.75 11.25
N GLY A 477 9.22 15.54 11.80
CA GLY A 477 8.97 14.70 12.96
C GLY A 477 9.14 13.21 12.71
N MET A 478 9.14 12.79 11.44
CA MET A 478 9.42 11.43 11.03
C MET A 478 10.82 11.32 10.41
N VAL A 479 11.42 10.14 10.49
CA VAL A 479 12.71 9.82 9.87
C VAL A 479 12.54 8.62 8.96
N ALA A 480 13.26 8.61 7.85
CA ALA A 480 13.33 7.46 6.95
C ALA A 480 14.77 7.21 6.52
N GLY A 481 15.23 5.98 6.70
CA GLY A 481 16.47 5.50 6.10
C GLY A 481 16.25 4.98 4.69
N ALA A 482 17.15 4.13 4.24
CA ALA A 482 17.18 3.52 2.91
C ALA A 482 17.56 2.03 2.99
N LEU A 483 17.32 1.30 1.92
CA LEU A 483 17.60 -0.14 1.83
C LEU A 483 18.62 -0.43 0.73
N CYS A 484 19.41 -1.47 0.89
CA CYS A 484 20.25 -2.03 -0.17
C CYS A 484 20.07 -3.55 -0.18
N ASN A 485 19.88 -4.17 -1.35
CA ASN A 485 19.69 -5.61 -1.43
C ASN A 485 20.98 -6.37 -1.08
N GLN A 486 20.84 -7.55 -0.47
CA GLN A 486 21.99 -8.41 -0.15
C GLN A 486 22.90 -8.66 -1.36
N LYS A 487 22.35 -9.08 -2.49
CA LYS A 487 23.11 -9.41 -3.70
C LYS A 487 23.90 -8.22 -4.24
N ASP A 488 23.33 -7.01 -4.14
CA ASP A 488 23.97 -5.79 -4.65
C ASP A 488 25.09 -5.31 -3.71
N TRP A 489 24.87 -5.45 -2.40
CA TRP A 489 25.90 -5.25 -1.38
C TRP A 489 27.07 -6.24 -1.57
N GLU A 490 26.82 -7.53 -1.78
CA GLU A 490 27.86 -8.55 -2.01
C GLU A 490 28.66 -8.26 -3.29
N LYS A 491 27.97 -8.03 -4.41
CA LYS A 491 28.61 -7.74 -5.72
C LYS A 491 29.47 -6.49 -5.70
N SER A 492 29.12 -5.52 -4.87
CA SER A 492 29.87 -4.26 -4.77
C SER A 492 31.08 -4.31 -3.85
N GLY A 493 31.32 -5.45 -3.20
CA GLY A 493 32.37 -5.60 -2.19
C GLY A 493 32.02 -4.92 -0.87
N GLY A 494 30.74 -4.88 -0.52
CA GLY A 494 30.26 -4.39 0.77
C GLY A 494 29.85 -2.91 0.81
N LYS A 495 29.53 -2.30 -0.33
CA LYS A 495 29.08 -0.89 -0.40
C LYS A 495 27.58 -0.78 -0.18
N LEU A 496 27.16 0.25 0.56
CA LEU A 496 25.74 0.44 0.91
C LEU A 496 25.00 1.43 -0.01
N PHE A 497 25.72 2.35 -0.64
CA PHE A 497 25.10 3.35 -1.53
C PHE A 497 24.85 2.76 -2.91
N ILE A 498 23.92 1.80 -2.95
CA ILE A 498 23.42 1.17 -4.17
C ILE A 498 21.89 1.14 -4.06
N PRO A 499 21.17 1.71 -5.03
CA PRO A 499 19.71 1.63 -5.04
C PRO A 499 19.24 0.17 -5.01
N ASP A 500 18.30 -0.14 -4.12
CA ASP A 500 17.61 -1.43 -4.07
C ASP A 500 16.75 -1.67 -5.33
N VAL A 501 16.25 -0.59 -5.93
CA VAL A 501 15.56 -0.60 -7.21
C VAL A 501 16.42 0.10 -8.26
N LEU A 502 17.00 -0.69 -9.17
CA LEU A 502 17.81 -0.17 -10.27
C LEU A 502 16.94 0.19 -11.49
N PRO A 503 17.31 1.23 -12.26
CA PRO A 503 16.66 1.51 -13.52
C PRO A 503 16.71 0.28 -14.44
N PRO A 504 15.66 0.03 -15.24
CA PRO A 504 15.67 -1.06 -16.20
C PRO A 504 16.85 -0.90 -17.17
N LYS A 505 17.43 -2.02 -17.60
CA LYS A 505 18.37 -2.01 -18.72
C LYS A 505 17.62 -1.64 -20.01
N GLU A 506 18.32 -1.03 -20.97
CA GLU A 506 17.74 -0.64 -22.26
C GLU A 506 17.18 -1.84 -23.04
N ASP A 507 17.75 -3.03 -22.85
CA ASP A 507 17.33 -4.29 -23.47
C ASP A 507 16.24 -5.04 -22.68
N LYS A 508 15.73 -4.47 -21.57
CA LYS A 508 14.68 -5.11 -20.76
C LYS A 508 13.45 -5.41 -21.63
N GLN A 509 13.08 -6.68 -21.65
CA GLN A 509 11.84 -7.14 -22.25
C GLN A 509 10.69 -6.97 -21.25
N LEU A 510 9.88 -5.95 -21.48
CA LEU A 510 8.72 -5.63 -20.66
C LEU A 510 7.70 -6.76 -20.68
N SER A 511 6.98 -6.90 -19.57
CA SER A 511 5.73 -7.64 -19.50
C SER A 511 4.58 -6.87 -20.14
N ALA A 512 3.45 -7.54 -20.34
CA ALA A 512 2.30 -6.94 -20.99
C ALA A 512 1.69 -5.80 -20.16
N ASP A 513 1.71 -5.93 -18.83
CA ASP A 513 1.31 -4.90 -17.88
C ASP A 513 2.33 -3.74 -17.84
N GLU A 514 3.64 -4.03 -17.82
CA GLU A 514 4.68 -2.97 -17.91
C GLU A 514 4.59 -2.17 -19.22
N THR A 515 4.11 -2.78 -20.31
CA THR A 515 3.87 -2.07 -21.58
C THR A 515 2.79 -0.98 -21.42
N ILE A 516 1.83 -1.17 -20.52
CA ILE A 516 0.77 -0.20 -20.24
C ILE A 516 1.19 0.77 -19.12
N PHE A 517 1.72 0.24 -18.03
CA PHE A 517 2.17 1.01 -16.88
C PHE A 517 3.36 0.33 -16.24
N PHE A 518 4.53 0.96 -16.34
CA PHE A 518 5.75 0.42 -15.73
C PHE A 518 6.08 1.14 -14.42
N SER A 519 5.61 0.58 -13.31
CA SER A 519 5.86 1.12 -11.97
C SER A 519 7.34 1.11 -11.55
N GLY A 520 8.12 0.14 -12.03
CA GLY A 520 9.54 0.00 -11.67
C GLY A 520 10.42 1.16 -12.14
N LEU A 521 10.07 1.83 -13.23
CA LEU A 521 10.83 2.98 -13.76
C LEU A 521 10.80 4.21 -12.82
N PRO A 522 9.63 4.76 -12.45
CA PRO A 522 9.57 5.89 -11.52
C PRO A 522 10.02 5.49 -10.11
N GLN A 523 9.86 4.23 -9.71
CA GLN A 523 10.42 3.72 -8.46
C GLN A 523 11.94 3.82 -8.46
N ALA A 524 12.62 3.29 -9.48
CA ALA A 524 14.08 3.34 -9.61
C ALA A 524 14.63 4.77 -9.54
N LEU A 525 14.05 5.69 -10.33
CA LEU A 525 14.49 7.09 -10.34
C LEU A 525 14.16 7.81 -9.04
N SER A 526 13.05 7.48 -8.39
CA SER A 526 12.72 8.01 -7.06
C SER A 526 13.72 7.54 -6.01
N THR A 527 14.05 6.25 -6.01
CA THR A 527 15.04 5.63 -5.13
C THR A 527 16.41 6.29 -5.34
N GLU A 528 16.86 6.46 -6.58
CA GLU A 528 18.12 7.13 -6.88
C GLU A 528 18.11 8.61 -6.49
N ALA A 529 17.00 9.31 -6.72
CA ALA A 529 16.84 10.70 -6.34
C ALA A 529 16.86 10.90 -4.81
N GLU A 530 16.35 9.97 -4.01
CA GLU A 530 16.35 10.06 -2.56
C GLU A 530 17.61 9.44 -1.95
N MET A 531 17.79 8.12 -2.08
CA MET A 531 18.79 7.34 -1.34
C MET A 531 20.23 7.71 -1.65
N MET A 532 20.51 8.14 -2.88
CA MET A 532 21.86 8.53 -3.29
C MET A 532 22.19 9.97 -2.91
N THR A 533 21.22 10.74 -2.41
CA THR A 533 21.47 12.13 -2.04
C THR A 533 22.25 12.18 -0.73
N ARG A 534 23.46 12.71 -0.82
CA ARG A 534 24.28 13.04 0.35
C ARG A 534 24.24 14.56 0.55
N TYR A 535 23.83 15.00 1.73
CA TYR A 535 23.94 16.40 2.15
C TYR A 535 24.59 16.48 3.53
N GLY A 536 25.52 17.43 3.68
CA GLY A 536 26.26 17.69 4.92
C GLY A 536 25.93 19.05 5.55
N SER A 537 25.00 19.81 4.96
CA SER A 537 24.54 21.12 5.42
C SER A 537 23.40 20.94 6.42
N SER A 538 23.45 21.62 7.58
CA SER A 538 22.33 21.66 8.54
C SER A 538 21.15 22.54 8.07
N ARG A 539 21.28 23.20 6.91
CA ARG A 539 20.28 24.14 6.38
C ARG A 539 19.41 23.58 5.27
N GLU A 540 19.73 22.40 4.74
CA GLU A 540 18.96 21.77 3.68
C GLU A 540 18.81 20.27 3.96
N ALA A 541 17.61 19.75 3.72
CA ALA A 541 17.30 18.34 3.81
C ALA A 541 16.41 17.89 2.66
N ILE A 542 16.32 16.57 2.46
CA ILE A 542 15.37 15.95 1.55
C ILE A 542 14.22 15.37 2.38
N GLN A 543 13.00 15.70 1.98
CA GLN A 543 11.79 15.07 2.46
C GLN A 543 11.51 13.79 1.66
N ARG A 544 11.24 12.67 2.36
CA ARG A 544 10.68 11.47 1.71
C ARG A 544 9.15 11.52 1.74
N ILE A 545 8.54 11.13 0.63
CA ILE A 545 7.08 10.98 0.50
C ILE A 545 6.69 9.50 0.52
N HIS A 546 7.56 8.64 -0.03
CA HIS A 546 7.39 7.20 -0.01
C HIS A 546 8.32 6.59 1.03
N VAL A 547 7.81 5.63 1.80
CA VAL A 547 8.60 4.90 2.78
C VAL A 547 8.49 3.41 2.48
N THR A 548 9.65 2.78 2.35
CA THR A 548 9.78 1.32 2.24
C THR A 548 9.12 0.65 3.45
N GLY A 549 8.63 -0.59 3.31
CA GLY A 549 8.27 -1.37 4.50
C GLY A 549 9.48 -1.38 5.45
N GLY A 550 9.35 -0.82 6.66
CA GLY A 550 10.48 -0.69 7.59
C GLY A 550 11.39 0.54 7.39
N THR A 551 12.50 0.57 8.13
CA THR A 551 13.50 1.66 8.20
C THR A 551 12.92 3.07 8.39
N ASN A 552 11.94 3.23 9.27
CA ASN A 552 11.32 4.54 9.53
C ASN A 552 10.92 4.74 10.98
N GLY A 553 10.84 5.99 11.42
CA GLY A 553 10.51 6.32 12.80
C GLY A 553 9.77 7.63 12.97
N ILE A 554 9.24 7.85 14.17
CA ILE A 554 8.53 9.07 14.54
C ILE A 554 8.82 9.45 16.00
N LEU A 555 8.93 10.76 16.25
CA LEU A 555 9.03 11.33 17.60
C LEU A 555 7.64 11.38 18.28
N VAL A 556 7.59 11.10 19.58
CA VAL A 556 6.33 11.00 20.34
C VAL A 556 5.50 12.28 20.27
N ASP A 557 6.11 13.47 20.36
CA ASP A 557 5.39 14.74 20.27
C ASP A 557 4.69 14.91 18.91
N HIS A 558 5.36 14.46 17.84
CA HIS A 558 4.81 14.54 16.49
C HIS A 558 3.76 13.46 16.25
N LEU A 559 3.93 12.26 16.83
CA LEU A 559 2.91 11.21 16.84
C LEU A 559 1.62 11.72 17.51
N MET A 560 1.72 12.36 18.69
CA MET A 560 0.58 12.89 19.44
C MET A 560 -0.11 14.04 18.71
N LYS A 561 0.68 14.91 18.06
CA LYS A 561 0.19 16.08 17.31
C LYS A 561 -0.50 15.69 16.00
N HIS A 562 0.19 14.90 15.16
CA HIS A 562 -0.23 14.65 13.77
C HIS A 562 -1.00 13.34 13.59
N ARG A 563 -0.88 12.41 14.54
CA ARG A 563 -1.63 11.13 14.59
C ARG A 563 -1.60 10.36 13.26
N PRO A 564 -0.42 10.07 12.68
CA PRO A 564 -0.30 9.36 11.41
C PRO A 564 -0.59 7.86 11.56
N PHE A 565 -1.86 7.52 11.74
CA PHE A 565 -2.37 6.16 11.85
C PHE A 565 -3.00 5.72 10.52
N ALA A 566 -3.00 4.41 10.27
CA ALA A 566 -3.61 3.83 9.08
C ALA A 566 -5.06 3.39 9.35
N CYS A 567 -5.89 3.35 8.31
CA CYS A 567 -7.21 2.75 8.41
C CYS A 567 -7.06 1.23 8.63
N SER A 568 -7.83 0.68 9.56
CA SER A 568 -7.72 -0.72 10.00
C SER A 568 -8.12 -1.78 8.96
N TRP A 569 -8.55 -1.38 7.76
CA TRP A 569 -9.09 -2.26 6.71
C TRP A 569 -8.25 -2.27 5.43
N ILE A 570 -7.05 -1.70 5.46
CA ILE A 570 -6.20 -1.56 4.27
C ILE A 570 -4.94 -2.42 4.38
N GLY A 571 -4.53 -3.06 3.28
CA GLY A 571 -3.32 -3.89 3.20
C GLY A 571 -1.97 -3.14 3.03
N ARG A 572 -1.95 -1.82 2.84
CA ARG A 572 -0.72 -0.99 2.69
C ARG A 572 -0.78 0.20 3.64
N ALA A 573 0.00 0.20 4.72
CA ALA A 573 -0.27 1.08 5.86
C ALA A 573 0.67 2.29 6.00
N GLU A 574 1.97 2.13 5.72
CA GLU A 574 3.01 3.14 5.94
C GLU A 574 2.67 4.45 5.20
N ASP A 575 2.60 4.39 3.87
CA ASP A 575 2.33 5.53 3.00
C ASP A 575 0.97 6.18 3.34
N GLN A 576 -0.05 5.36 3.59
CA GLN A 576 -1.40 5.85 3.86
C GLN A 576 -1.50 6.58 5.19
N SER A 577 -0.88 6.04 6.23
CA SER A 577 -0.84 6.66 7.54
C SER A 577 -0.26 8.07 7.49
N TYR A 578 0.75 8.26 6.64
CA TYR A 578 1.37 9.55 6.39
C TYR A 578 0.46 10.44 5.55
N ILE A 579 -0.04 9.94 4.42
CA ILE A 579 -0.94 10.66 3.52
C ILE A 579 -2.16 11.21 4.27
N PHE A 580 -2.82 10.40 5.09
CA PHE A 580 -3.97 10.83 5.88
C PHE A 580 -3.62 11.82 7.00
N SER A 581 -2.38 11.82 7.49
CA SER A 581 -1.92 12.85 8.44
C SER A 581 -1.62 14.20 7.79
N VAL A 582 -1.42 14.26 6.47
CA VAL A 582 -1.05 15.51 5.78
C VAL A 582 -2.15 16.06 4.86
N ILE A 583 -2.98 15.19 4.27
CA ILE A 583 -4.07 15.62 3.40
C ILE A 583 -5.15 16.32 4.21
N GLY A 584 -5.49 17.55 3.81
CA GLY A 584 -6.57 18.33 4.42
C GLY A 584 -6.24 18.93 5.78
N ASN A 585 -5.05 18.65 6.34
CA ASN A 585 -4.63 19.17 7.64
C ASN A 585 -3.91 20.52 7.52
N PRO A 586 -4.08 21.42 8.52
CA PRO A 586 -3.46 22.73 8.52
C PRO A 586 -1.93 22.67 8.72
N SER A 587 -1.24 23.73 8.27
CA SER A 587 0.20 23.93 8.49
C SER A 587 0.54 23.99 10.00
N PRO A 588 1.71 23.51 10.45
CA PRO A 588 2.76 22.86 9.66
C PRO A 588 2.42 21.41 9.31
N LYS A 589 2.84 20.95 8.13
CA LYS A 589 2.65 19.56 7.70
C LYS A 589 3.71 18.66 8.34
N LEU A 590 3.33 17.42 8.66
CA LEU A 590 4.31 16.39 9.03
C LEU A 590 5.16 16.01 7.81
N GLY A 591 6.43 15.70 8.02
CA GLY A 591 7.35 15.22 7.00
C GLY A 591 8.32 14.16 7.51
N TYR A 592 8.78 13.29 6.59
CA TYR A 592 9.95 12.45 6.80
C TYR A 592 11.20 13.20 6.40
N VAL A 593 12.17 13.30 7.30
CA VAL A 593 13.54 13.58 6.88
C VAL A 593 14.17 12.30 6.32
N HIS A 594 14.73 12.37 5.11
CA HIS A 594 15.67 11.36 4.66
C HIS A 594 16.91 11.44 5.55
N MET A 595 17.28 10.35 6.21
CA MET A 595 18.51 10.31 6.99
C MET A 595 19.65 9.87 6.06
N PRO A 596 20.52 10.78 5.59
CA PRO A 596 21.54 10.43 4.61
C PRO A 596 22.51 9.43 5.23
N GLY A 597 22.64 8.26 4.62
CA GLY A 597 23.53 7.20 5.07
C GLY A 597 22.97 6.21 6.10
N LEU A 598 21.74 6.43 6.62
CA LEU A 598 21.06 5.40 7.42
C LEU A 598 20.51 4.32 6.47
N ILE A 599 21.36 3.34 6.14
CA ILE A 599 21.06 2.28 5.18
C ILE A 599 21.06 0.92 5.89
N MET A 600 19.98 0.15 5.70
CA MET A 600 19.91 -1.25 6.12
C MET A 600 20.07 -2.16 4.91
N ARG A 601 20.66 -3.34 5.10
CA ARG A 601 20.67 -4.38 4.07
C ARG A 601 19.37 -5.18 4.16
N HIS A 602 18.75 -5.43 3.01
CA HIS A 602 17.50 -6.19 2.88
C HIS A 602 17.77 -7.57 2.29
N ASP A 603 17.41 -8.62 3.03
CA ASP A 603 17.83 -9.99 2.76
C ASP A 603 16.64 -10.90 2.37
N LYS A 604 15.63 -10.35 1.68
CA LYS A 604 14.37 -11.06 1.31
C LYS A 604 14.57 -12.35 0.53
N GLU A 605 15.57 -12.40 -0.36
CA GLU A 605 15.78 -13.53 -1.26
C GLU A 605 16.36 -14.76 -0.56
N ALA A 606 16.99 -14.61 0.62
CA ALA A 606 17.49 -15.73 1.41
C ALA A 606 16.34 -16.58 1.97
N PHE A 607 15.16 -15.98 2.20
CA PHE A 607 14.01 -16.62 2.84
C PHE A 607 12.89 -16.99 1.83
N ALA A 608 12.81 -16.30 0.69
CA ALA A 608 11.77 -16.56 -0.32
C ALA A 608 11.90 -17.93 -1.04
N ALA A 609 13.09 -18.53 -1.04
CA ALA A 609 13.32 -19.81 -1.73
C ALA A 609 12.61 -21.00 -1.04
N GLU A 610 12.45 -20.97 0.30
CA GLU A 610 11.77 -22.04 1.04
C GLU A 610 10.24 -21.90 1.05
N ALA A 611 9.69 -20.69 0.88
CA ALA A 611 8.26 -20.43 0.90
C ALA A 611 7.55 -20.66 -0.45
N MET A 612 8.32 -20.75 -1.54
CA MET A 612 7.80 -20.96 -2.90
C MET A 612 7.74 -22.45 -3.32
N GLU A 613 8.39 -23.35 -2.59
CA GLU A 613 8.26 -24.81 -2.72
C GLU A 613 7.10 -25.34 -1.86
#